data_AF-A0A0G1YVD5-F1
#
_entry.id   AF-A0A0G1YVD5-F1
#
_cell.length_a   1.000
_cell.length_b   1.000
_cell.length_c   1.000
_cell.angle_alpha   90.00
_cell.angle_beta   90.00
_cell.angle_gamma   90.00
#
_symmetry.space_group_name_H-M   'P 1'
#
loop_
_entity.id
_entity.type
_entity.pdbx_description
1 polymer ?
#
loop_
_entity_poly.entity_id
_entity_poly.type
_entity_poly.pdbx_seq_one_letter_code
_entity_poly.pdbx_strand_id
1 'polypeptide(L)'
;KVKPEITKHIDEYEYHLAAEKAYHYFWHTFADIVIEREKDKLKSGTPAERSAAYRTLETILLESITMLHPFVPFVTEAVYQEILSLTGPVRDKNLPEFLMIRRWD
;
A
#
# COMPACT_ATOMS: atom_id res chain seq x y z
N LYS A 1 0.56 10.28 -9.71
CA LYS A 1 -0.49 9.47 -10.38
C LYS A 1 0.13 8.14 -10.80
N VAL A 2 0.49 7.26 -9.86
CA VAL A 2 1.27 6.04 -10.16
C VAL A 2 0.37 4.89 -10.62
N LYS A 3 -0.74 4.69 -9.91
CA LYS A 3 -1.73 3.64 -10.22
C LYS A 3 -2.29 3.70 -11.65
N PRO A 4 -2.64 4.88 -12.21
CA PRO A 4 -3.08 4.96 -13.62
C PRO A 4 -2.01 4.58 -14.64
N GLU A 5 -0.73 4.89 -14.38
CA GLU A 5 0.37 4.51 -15.27
C GLU A 5 0.61 2.99 -15.25
N ILE A 6 0.59 2.38 -14.07
CA ILE A 6 0.67 0.92 -13.93
C ILE A 6 -0.52 0.25 -14.63
N THR A 7 -1.73 0.80 -14.48
CA THR A 7 -2.94 0.29 -15.16
C THR A 7 -2.76 0.31 -16.67
N LYS A 8 -2.28 1.43 -17.22
CA LYS A 8 -2.00 1.56 -18.66
C LYS A 8 -1.04 0.47 -19.16
N HIS A 9 0.08 0.26 -18.45
CA HIS A 9 1.05 -0.77 -18.83
C HIS A 9 0.47 -2.19 -18.74
N ILE A 10 -0.39 -2.46 -17.75
CA ILE A 10 -1.09 -3.75 -17.64
C ILE A 10 -2.04 -3.95 -18.84
N ASP A 11 -2.82 -2.92 -19.20
CA ASP A 11 -3.77 -2.95 -20.32
C ASP A 11 -3.06 -3.14 -21.68
N GLU A 12 -1.83 -2.62 -21.81
CA GLU A 12 -0.98 -2.75 -23.00
C GLU A 12 -0.11 -4.02 -23.00
N TYR A 13 -0.31 -4.93 -22.02
CA TYR A 13 0.47 -6.16 -21.84
C TYR A 13 1.97 -5.94 -21.55
N GLU A 14 2.35 -4.74 -21.13
CA GLU A 14 3.70 -4.33 -20.77
C GLU A 14 4.00 -4.62 -19.27
N TYR A 15 3.81 -5.89 -18.86
CA TYR A 15 3.90 -6.29 -17.45
C TYR A 15 5.24 -5.94 -16.78
N HIS A 16 6.34 -5.98 -17.53
CA HIS A 16 7.67 -5.61 -17.03
C HIS A 16 7.74 -4.14 -16.61
N LEU A 17 7.18 -3.22 -17.40
CA LEU A 17 7.13 -1.79 -17.07
C LEU A 17 6.19 -1.52 -15.90
N ALA A 18 5.05 -2.21 -15.86
CA ALA A 18 4.12 -2.14 -14.74
C ALA A 18 4.78 -2.57 -13.43
N ALA A 19 5.49 -3.71 -13.44
CA ALA A 19 6.20 -4.24 -12.28
C ALA A 19 7.34 -3.31 -11.83
N GLU A 20 8.16 -2.83 -12.77
CA GLU A 20 9.27 -1.91 -12.48
C GLU A 20 8.74 -0.61 -11.86
N LYS A 21 7.66 -0.05 -12.41
CA LYS A 21 7.04 1.17 -11.88
C LYS A 21 6.49 0.97 -10.47
N ALA A 22 5.78 -0.14 -10.24
CA ALA A 22 5.24 -0.50 -8.92
C ALA A 22 6.37 -0.65 -7.89
N TYR A 23 7.42 -1.37 -8.25
CA TYR A 23 8.60 -1.57 -7.41
C TYR A 23 9.31 -0.26 -7.09
N HIS A 24 9.60 0.56 -8.11
CA HIS A 24 10.27 1.85 -7.94
C HIS A 24 9.48 2.77 -7.01
N TYR A 25 8.15 2.82 -7.14
CA TYR A 25 7.33 3.61 -6.24
C TYR A 25 7.39 3.08 -4.81
N PHE A 26 7.23 1.76 -4.62
CA PHE A 26 7.25 1.14 -3.30
C PHE A 26 8.58 1.39 -2.57
N TRP A 27 9.70 1.23 -3.26
CA TRP A 27 11.01 1.40 -2.65
C TRP A 27 11.41 2.86 -2.52
N HIS A 28 11.53 3.56 -3.66
CA HIS A 28 12.15 4.89 -3.68
C HIS A 28 11.22 6.04 -3.32
N THR A 29 9.91 5.81 -3.30
CA THR A 29 8.95 6.83 -2.86
C THR A 29 8.36 6.47 -1.52
N PHE A 30 7.76 5.30 -1.38
CA PHE A 30 7.11 4.94 -0.12
C PHE A 30 8.12 4.68 0.99
N ALA A 31 9.07 3.76 0.82
CA ALA A 31 10.05 3.45 1.86
C ALA A 31 11.04 4.60 2.11
N ASP A 32 11.72 5.09 1.06
CA ASP A 32 12.80 6.08 1.21
C ASP A 32 12.29 7.49 1.61
N ILE A 33 11.07 7.88 1.23
CA ILE A 33 10.60 9.27 1.39
C ILE A 33 9.40 9.35 2.32
N VAL A 34 8.33 8.59 2.06
CA VAL A 34 7.07 8.72 2.80
C VAL A 34 7.24 8.24 4.24
N ILE A 35 7.82 7.06 4.45
CA ILE A 35 8.06 6.55 5.81
C ILE A 35 8.98 7.49 6.57
N GLU A 36 10.11 7.90 5.96
CA GLU A 36 11.07 8.81 6.60
C GLU A 36 10.43 10.14 7.03
N ARG A 37 9.57 10.72 6.19
CA ARG A 37 8.85 11.96 6.49
C ARG A 37 7.92 11.84 7.69
N GLU A 38 7.30 10.68 7.89
CA GLU A 38 6.34 10.47 8.96
C GLU A 38 7.00 9.99 10.27
N LYS A 39 8.29 9.61 10.25
CA LYS A 39 9.01 9.12 11.45
C LYS A 39 9.00 10.11 12.62
N ASP A 40 9.15 11.40 12.34
CA ASP A 40 9.17 12.41 13.39
C ASP A 40 7.82 12.48 14.11
N LYS A 41 6.71 12.51 13.34
CA LYS A 41 5.35 12.51 13.91
C LYS A 41 5.09 11.24 14.71
N LEU A 42 5.56 10.08 14.23
CA LEU A 42 5.40 8.80 14.93
C LEU A 42 6.14 8.76 16.29
N LYS A 43 7.34 9.34 16.36
CA LYS A 43 8.19 9.31 17.55
C LYS A 43 7.83 10.39 18.57
N SER A 44 7.67 11.63 18.13
CA SER A 44 7.59 12.81 18.99
C SER A 44 6.31 13.61 18.83
N GLY A 45 5.45 13.29 17.87
CA GLY A 45 4.17 13.97 17.68
C GLY A 45 3.18 13.73 18.82
N THR A 46 2.13 14.54 18.87
CA THR A 46 0.96 14.35 19.74
C THR A 46 0.23 13.05 19.39
N PRO A 47 -0.64 12.52 20.29
CA PRO A 47 -1.44 11.33 19.98
C PRO A 47 -2.27 11.46 18.70
N ALA A 48 -2.79 12.65 18.41
CA ALA A 48 -3.55 12.94 17.19
C ALA A 48 -2.66 12.88 15.93
N GLU A 49 -1.47 13.47 15.98
CA GLU A 49 -0.52 13.44 14.86
C GLU A 49 -0.01 12.03 14.59
N ARG A 50 0.30 11.26 15.63
CA ARG A 50 0.69 9.84 15.49
C ARG A 50 -0.42 9.03 14.82
N SER A 51 -1.66 9.20 15.28
CA SER A 51 -2.81 8.49 14.69
C SER A 51 -3.02 8.86 13.22
N ALA A 52 -2.90 10.14 12.87
CA ALA A 52 -2.97 10.61 11.49
C ALA A 52 -1.84 10.05 10.61
N ALA A 53 -0.60 10.02 11.14
CA ALA A 53 0.55 9.44 10.46
C ALA A 53 0.36 7.93 10.21
N TYR A 54 -0.07 7.17 11.21
CA TYR A 54 -0.38 5.75 11.07
C TYR A 54 -1.43 5.48 9.99
N ARG A 55 -2.56 6.21 10.01
CA ARG A 55 -3.63 6.06 8.99
C ARG A 55 -3.14 6.38 7.59
N THR A 56 -2.30 7.41 7.46
CA THR A 56 -1.72 7.80 6.17
C THR A 56 -0.80 6.71 5.63
N LEU A 57 0.11 6.22 6.47
CA LEU A 57 1.05 5.15 6.10
C LEU A 57 0.33 3.85 5.76
N GLU A 58 -0.66 3.47 6.57
CA GLU A 58 -1.49 2.29 6.31
C GLU A 58 -2.21 2.39 4.97
N THR A 59 -2.85 3.53 4.69
CA THR A 59 -3.58 3.74 3.42
C THR A 59 -2.64 3.62 2.22
N ILE A 60 -1.47 4.25 2.29
CA ILE A 60 -0.49 4.21 1.20
C ILE A 60 0.09 2.80 1.04
N LEU A 61 0.37 2.11 2.15
CA LEU A 61 0.86 0.73 2.12
C LEU A 61 -0.16 -0.20 1.46
N LEU A 62 -1.43 -0.10 1.84
CA LEU A 62 -2.52 -0.88 1.25
C LEU A 62 -2.64 -0.68 -0.26
N GLU A 63 -2.57 0.57 -0.73
CA GLU A 63 -2.57 0.84 -2.17
C GLU A 63 -1.30 0.31 -2.87
N SER A 64 -0.14 0.40 -2.21
CA SER A 64 1.12 -0.06 -2.78
C SER A 64 1.18 -1.57 -2.93
N ILE A 65 0.74 -2.33 -1.92
CA ILE A 65 0.68 -3.80 -2.02
C ILE A 65 -0.40 -4.26 -3.01
N THR A 66 -1.49 -3.49 -3.18
CA THR A 66 -2.50 -3.76 -4.22
C THR A 66 -1.89 -3.65 -5.61
N MET A 67 -1.08 -2.61 -5.87
CA MET A 67 -0.36 -2.45 -7.13
C MET A 67 0.70 -3.54 -7.38
N LEU A 68 1.31 -4.07 -6.32
CA LEU A 68 2.33 -5.13 -6.40
C LEU A 68 1.74 -6.55 -6.50
N HIS A 69 0.49 -6.74 -6.07
CA HIS A 69 -0.14 -8.07 -5.96
C HIS A 69 -0.12 -8.90 -7.26
N PRO A 70 -0.33 -8.32 -8.46
CA PRO A 70 -0.24 -9.09 -9.71
C PRO A 70 1.14 -9.74 -9.95
N PHE A 71 2.20 -9.20 -9.33
CA PHE A 71 3.58 -9.66 -9.51
C PHE A 71 4.12 -10.45 -8.31
N VAL A 72 3.65 -10.13 -7.10
CA VAL A 72 4.11 -10.75 -5.84
C VAL A 72 2.94 -11.19 -4.97
N PRO A 73 2.09 -12.13 -5.41
CA PRO A 73 0.79 -12.39 -4.80
C PRO A 73 0.87 -12.93 -3.37
N PHE A 74 1.79 -13.87 -3.10
CA PHE A 74 1.86 -14.52 -1.79
C PHE A 74 2.35 -13.59 -0.68
N VAL A 75 3.39 -12.78 -0.96
CA VAL A 75 3.97 -11.87 0.04
C VAL A 75 3.02 -10.71 0.31
N THR A 76 2.43 -10.13 -0.74
CA THR A 76 1.48 -9.02 -0.58
C THR A 76 0.21 -9.46 0.15
N GLU A 77 -0.26 -10.70 -0.07
CA GLU A 77 -1.37 -11.27 0.69
C GLU A 77 -0.99 -11.48 2.16
N ALA A 78 0.17 -12.06 2.46
CA ALA A 78 0.62 -12.25 3.84
C ALA A 78 0.69 -10.92 4.61
N VAL A 79 1.25 -9.88 4.00
CA VAL A 79 1.30 -8.52 4.57
C VAL A 79 -0.11 -7.95 4.76
N TYR A 80 -1.02 -8.16 3.80
CA TYR A 80 -2.41 -7.71 3.92
C TYR A 80 -3.14 -8.35 5.10
N GLN A 81 -2.93 -9.66 5.32
CA GLN A 81 -3.49 -10.39 6.46
C GLN A 81 -2.92 -9.89 7.80
N GLU A 82 -1.63 -9.55 7.87
CA GLU A 82 -1.05 -8.94 9.06
C GLU A 82 -1.69 -7.58 9.36
N ILE A 83 -1.87 -6.73 8.35
CA ILE A 83 -2.55 -5.42 8.52
C ILE A 83 -3.99 -5.60 9.03
N LEU A 84 -4.73 -6.57 8.49
CA LEU A 84 -6.07 -6.93 8.97
C LEU A 84 -6.06 -7.32 10.45
N SER A 85 -5.09 -8.13 10.87
CA SER A 85 -4.99 -8.60 12.26
C SER A 85 -4.69 -7.48 13.27
N LEU A 86 -3.87 -6.50 12.88
CA LEU A 86 -3.41 -5.40 13.75
C LEU A 86 -4.50 -4.34 13.99
N THR A 87 -5.45 -4.20 13.08
CA THR A 87 -6.42 -3.09 13.08
C THR A 87 -7.76 -3.43 13.73
N GLY A 88 -8.01 -4.70 14.04
CA GLY A 88 -9.21 -5.15 14.73
C GLY A 88 -10.53 -4.84 14.00
N PRO A 89 -11.70 -5.05 14.64
CA PRO A 89 -13.02 -4.89 14.03
C PRO A 89 -13.44 -3.44 13.71
N VAL A 90 -12.53 -2.45 13.86
CA VAL A 90 -12.79 -1.02 13.60
C VAL A 90 -12.63 -0.66 12.11
N ARG A 91 -12.25 -1.63 11.28
CA ARG A 91 -11.96 -1.42 9.86
C ARG A 91 -13.21 -1.13 9.03
N ASP A 92 -13.02 -0.40 7.94
CA ASP A 92 -14.01 -0.20 6.88
C ASP A 92 -14.63 -1.55 6.50
N LYS A 93 -15.94 -1.70 6.76
CA LYS A 93 -16.70 -2.95 6.51
C LYS A 93 -16.68 -3.39 5.05
N ASN A 94 -16.18 -2.54 4.15
CA ASN A 94 -16.11 -2.79 2.72
C ASN A 94 -14.78 -3.39 2.27
N LEU A 95 -13.77 -3.51 3.16
CA LEU A 95 -12.51 -4.15 2.79
C LEU A 95 -12.69 -5.68 2.75
N PRO A 96 -12.34 -6.34 1.63
CA PRO A 96 -12.54 -7.76 1.49
C PRO A 96 -11.56 -8.57 2.35
N GLU A 97 -11.91 -9.84 2.58
CA GLU A 97 -11.11 -10.79 3.36
C GLU A 97 -9.72 -11.04 2.76
N PHE A 98 -9.62 -11.09 1.42
CA PHE A 98 -8.35 -11.32 0.72
C PHE A 98 -8.00 -10.15 -0.19
N LEU A 99 -6.70 -9.90 -0.36
CA LEU A 99 -6.22 -8.86 -1.26
C LEU A 99 -6.55 -9.20 -2.72
N MET A 100 -6.50 -10.48 -3.09
CA MET A 100 -6.77 -10.93 -4.46
C MET A 100 -8.19 -10.61 -4.98
N ILE A 101 -9.16 -10.41 -4.08
CA ILE A 101 -10.54 -10.03 -4.45
C ILE A 101 -10.81 -8.54 -4.24
N ARG A 102 -9.80 -7.77 -3.81
CA ARG A 102 -9.89 -6.32 -3.69
C ARG A 102 -10.03 -5.70 -5.07
N ARG A 103 -10.96 -4.75 -5.17
CA ARG A 103 -11.11 -3.96 -6.38
C ARG A 103 -9.85 -3.14 -6.62
N TRP A 104 -9.46 -3.06 -7.88
CA TRP A 104 -8.38 -2.21 -8.33
C TRP A 104 -8.73 -0.72 -8.22
N ASP A 105 -10.01 -0.36 -8.07
CA ASP A 105 -10.50 1.02 -8.09
C ASP A 105 -10.86 1.53 -6.69
#